data_AF-A0A534TB07-F1
#
_entry.id   AF-A0A534TB07-F1
#
_cell.length_a   1.000
_cell.length_b   1.000
_cell.length_c   1.000
_cell.angle_alpha   90.00
_cell.angle_beta   90.00
_cell.angle_gamma   90.00
#
_symmetry.space_group_name_H-M   'P 1'
#
loop_
_entity.id
_entity.type
_entity.pdbx_description
1 polymer ?
#
loop_
_entity_poly.entity_id
_entity_poly.type
_entity_poly.pdbx_seq_one_letter_code
_entity_poly.pdbx_strand_id
1 'polypeptide(L)'
;MPPRDATTTCVFVPDEILIERGCEDTTMARRCRARAPHVPVTVIDDRRALAGGDFAAAKRRLVLARRRGAVLEHCPAGTRGLACCNYLVLTFASNCPMDCRYCFLQEYLAGNAPLTAYVEPETALAEVAELLDRHPERQFRIGSG
;
A
#
# COMPACT_ATOMS: atom_id res chain seq x y z
N MET A 1 6.37 -6.79 29.98
CA MET A 1 5.65 -7.01 28.71
C MET A 1 4.86 -8.30 28.89
N PRO A 2 3.51 -8.25 28.92
CA PRO A 2 2.74 -9.48 29.10
C PRO A 2 2.97 -10.41 27.90
N PRO A 3 2.92 -11.74 28.11
CA PRO A 3 3.10 -12.72 27.05
C PRO A 3 1.99 -12.55 26.00
N ARG A 4 2.40 -12.50 24.73
CA ARG A 4 1.46 -12.46 23.61
C ARG A 4 0.88 -13.87 23.44
N ASP A 5 -0.43 -13.99 23.68
CA ASP A 5 -1.18 -15.22 23.45
C ASP A 5 -1.14 -15.58 21.94
N ALA A 6 -0.66 -16.77 21.61
CA ALA A 6 -0.41 -17.23 20.25
C ALA A 6 -1.70 -17.53 19.46
N THR A 7 -2.88 -17.35 20.07
CA THR A 7 -4.19 -17.59 19.46
C THR A 7 -4.93 -16.33 19.04
N THR A 8 -4.46 -15.13 19.42
CA THR A 8 -5.04 -13.87 18.94
C THR A 8 -4.29 -13.42 17.68
N THR A 9 -4.86 -13.67 16.50
CA THR A 9 -4.40 -13.03 15.27
C THR A 9 -4.41 -11.52 15.49
N CYS A 10 -3.23 -10.92 15.59
CA CYS A 10 -3.08 -9.48 15.75
C CYS A 10 -3.43 -8.83 14.40
N VAL A 11 -4.73 -8.66 14.14
CA VAL A 11 -5.24 -8.02 12.94
C VAL A 11 -5.09 -6.52 13.11
N PHE A 12 -4.43 -5.86 12.16
CA PHE A 12 -4.36 -4.41 12.12
C PHE A 12 -5.77 -3.82 12.01
N VAL A 13 -6.13 -2.95 12.95
CA VAL A 13 -7.36 -2.14 12.91
C VAL A 13 -6.93 -0.67 12.89
N PRO A 14 -7.25 0.09 11.82
CA PRO A 14 -6.89 1.49 11.75
C PRO A 14 -7.77 2.33 12.69
N ASP A 15 -7.24 3.47 13.15
CA ASP A 15 -7.99 4.47 13.92
C ASP A 15 -9.00 5.22 13.05
N GLU A 16 -8.72 5.33 11.75
CA GLU A 16 -9.56 6.00 10.76
C GLU A 16 -9.32 5.41 9.36
N ILE A 17 -10.39 5.27 8.59
CA ILE A 17 -10.34 4.93 7.17
C ILE A 17 -10.62 6.19 6.35
N LEU A 18 -9.62 6.63 5.58
CA LEU A 18 -9.72 7.74 4.66
C LEU A 18 -9.98 7.20 3.26
N ILE A 19 -11.00 7.69 2.57
CA ILE A 19 -11.34 7.24 1.22
C ILE A 19 -11.18 8.41 0.26
N GLU A 20 -10.29 8.28 -0.71
CA GLU A 20 -10.14 9.27 -1.77
C GLU A 20 -11.39 9.30 -2.65
N ARG A 21 -11.84 10.50 -3.01
CA ARG A 21 -13.05 10.71 -3.82
C ARG A 21 -13.04 9.87 -5.09
N GLY A 22 -14.15 9.22 -5.38
CA GLY A 22 -14.33 8.27 -6.49
C GLY A 22 -13.93 6.82 -6.17
N CYS A 23 -13.55 6.51 -4.92
CA CYS A 23 -13.21 5.17 -4.44
C CYS A 23 -14.26 4.57 -3.46
N GLU A 24 -15.32 5.31 -3.15
CA GLU A 24 -16.30 5.02 -2.09
C GLU A 24 -17.05 3.71 -2.32
N ASP A 25 -17.41 3.42 -3.57
CA ASP A 25 -18.22 2.26 -3.96
C ASP A 25 -17.40 1.05 -4.40
N THR A 26 -16.07 1.13 -4.30
CA THR A 26 -15.18 0.03 -4.68
C THR A 26 -15.43 -1.20 -3.80
N THR A 27 -15.15 -2.38 -4.35
CA THR A 27 -15.26 -3.63 -3.59
C THR A 27 -14.37 -3.61 -2.35
N MET A 28 -13.19 -2.98 -2.42
CA MET A 28 -12.31 -2.83 -1.27
C MET A 28 -12.89 -1.91 -0.20
N ALA A 29 -13.41 -0.72 -0.57
CA ALA A 29 -14.06 0.18 0.39
C ALA A 29 -15.23 -0.46 1.12
N ARG A 30 -16.10 -1.17 0.40
CA ARG A 30 -17.22 -1.93 1.00
C ARG A 30 -16.73 -3.00 1.98
N ARG A 31 -15.68 -3.74 1.61
CA ARG A 31 -15.07 -4.77 2.47
C ARG A 31 -14.43 -4.18 3.73
N CYS A 32 -13.76 -3.04 3.63
CA CYS A 32 -13.17 -2.35 4.77
C CYS A 32 -14.25 -1.87 5.75
N ARG A 33 -15.31 -1.21 5.25
CA ARG A 33 -16.46 -0.77 6.06
C ARG A 33 -17.16 -1.94 6.77
N ALA A 34 -17.35 -3.06 6.08
CA ALA A 34 -18.00 -4.24 6.65
C ALA A 34 -17.14 -4.93 7.73
N ARG A 35 -15.80 -4.94 7.57
CA ARG A 35 -14.88 -5.55 8.53
C ARG A 35 -14.59 -4.68 9.75
N ALA A 36 -14.71 -3.36 9.60
CA ALA A 36 -14.41 -2.39 10.65
C ALA A 36 -15.56 -1.36 10.79
N PRO A 37 -16.79 -1.81 11.15
CA PRO A 37 -17.96 -0.93 11.20
C PRO A 37 -17.87 0.16 12.28
N HIS A 38 -16.98 0.00 13.26
CA HIS A 38 -16.75 0.94 14.35
C HIS A 38 -15.65 1.95 14.05
N VAL A 39 -14.89 1.77 12.97
CA VAL A 39 -13.81 2.69 12.60
C VAL A 39 -14.40 3.86 11.81
N PRO A 40 -14.12 5.12 12.18
CA PRO A 40 -14.61 6.28 11.45
C PRO A 40 -14.11 6.28 10.00
N VAL A 41 -14.99 6.69 9.10
CA VAL A 41 -14.71 6.77 7.66
C VAL A 41 -14.88 8.20 7.19
N THR A 42 -13.83 8.77 6.61
CA THR A 42 -13.82 10.14 6.10
C THR A 42 -13.49 10.12 4.61
N VAL A 43 -14.26 10.86 3.80
CA VAL A 43 -13.96 11.04 2.37
C VAL A 43 -13.05 12.26 2.22
N ILE A 44 -11.97 12.10 1.46
CA ILE A 44 -10.98 13.15 1.19
C ILE A 44 -10.84 13.41 -0.31
N ASP A 45 -10.50 14.64 -0.71
CA ASP A 45 -10.36 14.98 -2.14
C ASP A 45 -9.06 14.45 -2.75
N ASP A 46 -7.94 14.61 -2.06
CA ASP A 46 -6.62 14.12 -2.50
C ASP A 46 -5.79 13.66 -1.31
N ARG A 47 -5.32 12.41 -1.32
CA ARG A 47 -4.43 11.88 -0.29
C ARG A 47 -3.11 12.65 -0.14
N ARG A 48 -2.66 13.39 -1.15
CA ARG A 48 -1.45 14.24 -1.07
C ARG A 48 -1.59 15.37 -0.04
N ALA A 49 -2.82 15.78 0.28
CA ALA A 49 -3.07 16.76 1.34
C ALA A 49 -2.78 16.20 2.75
N LEU A 50 -2.58 14.88 2.88
CA LEU A 50 -2.19 14.23 4.13
C LEU A 50 -0.67 14.27 4.38
N ALA A 51 0.10 14.92 3.50
CA ALA A 51 1.55 15.06 3.68
C ALA A 51 1.87 15.94 4.90
N GLY A 52 2.88 15.51 5.67
CA GLY A 52 3.29 16.19 6.91
C GLY A 52 2.51 15.74 8.14
N GLY A 53 2.88 16.29 9.30
CA GLY A 53 2.34 15.89 10.60
C GLY A 53 3.11 14.75 11.27
N ASP A 54 2.50 14.14 12.28
CA ASP A 54 3.09 13.04 13.03
C ASP A 54 3.07 11.74 12.21
N PHE A 55 4.27 11.29 11.81
CA PHE A 55 4.46 10.09 11.01
C PHE A 55 3.94 8.82 11.70
N ALA A 56 4.13 8.70 13.02
CA ALA A 56 3.69 7.52 13.76
C ALA A 56 2.16 7.47 13.88
N ALA A 57 1.53 8.61 14.12
CA ALA A 57 0.06 8.71 14.12
C ALA A 57 -0.52 8.42 12.73
N ALA A 58 0.12 8.90 11.66
CA ALA A 58 -0.32 8.67 10.28
C ALA A 58 -0.36 7.17 9.92
N LYS A 59 0.60 6.36 10.41
CA LYS A 59 0.62 4.90 10.21
C LYS A 59 -0.58 4.15 10.77
N ARG A 60 -1.33 4.77 11.69
CA ARG A 60 -2.57 4.20 12.26
C ARG A 60 -3.79 4.46 11.40
N ARG A 61 -3.67 5.21 10.30
CA ARG A 61 -4.75 5.47 9.34
C ARG A 61 -4.61 4.58 8.11
N LEU A 62 -5.75 4.14 7.57
CA LEU A 62 -5.82 3.44 6.29
C LEU A 62 -6.39 4.36 5.22
N VAL A 63 -5.65 4.61 4.16
CA VAL A 63 -6.12 5.35 2.99
C VAL A 63 -6.53 4.36 1.91
N LEU A 64 -7.72 4.51 1.35
CA LEU A 64 -8.19 3.82 0.15
C LEU A 64 -8.17 4.80 -1.00
N ALA A 65 -7.36 4.53 -2.02
CA ALA A 65 -7.19 5.45 -3.13
C ALA A 65 -6.89 4.73 -4.45
N ARG A 66 -6.97 5.43 -5.58
CA ARG A 66 -6.49 4.91 -6.86
C ARG A 66 -4.97 5.02 -6.97
N ARG A 67 -4.32 4.07 -7.65
CA ARG A 67 -2.90 4.24 -7.97
C ARG A 67 -2.75 5.36 -9.00
N ARG A 68 -1.76 6.22 -8.80
CA ARG A 68 -1.33 7.22 -9.80
C ARG A 68 0.02 6.77 -10.35
N GLY A 69 0.14 6.65 -11.67
CA GLY A 69 1.31 6.08 -12.34
C GLY A 69 1.23 4.56 -12.50
N ALA A 70 2.33 3.95 -12.94
CA ALA A 70 2.42 2.52 -13.18
C ALA A 70 2.21 1.71 -11.88
N VAL A 71 1.51 0.58 -11.98
CA VAL A 71 1.35 -0.38 -10.87
C VAL A 71 2.47 -1.42 -10.85
N LEU A 72 3.06 -1.71 -12.02
CA LEU A 72 4.21 -2.61 -12.20
C LEU A 72 5.43 -1.82 -12.70
N GLU A 73 6.49 -1.77 -11.89
CA GLU A 73 7.69 -0.98 -12.19
C GLU A 73 8.98 -1.70 -11.80
N HIS A 74 10.13 -1.26 -12.32
CA HIS A 74 11.42 -1.76 -11.84
C HIS A 74 11.68 -1.32 -10.40
N CYS A 75 12.27 -2.21 -9.61
CA CYS A 75 12.67 -1.85 -8.25
C CYS A 75 13.72 -0.72 -8.24
N PRO A 76 13.85 0.04 -7.14
CA PRO A 76 14.81 1.15 -7.04
C PRO A 76 16.26 0.75 -7.33
N ALA A 77 16.64 -0.52 -7.21
CA ALA A 77 17.97 -1.01 -7.58
C ALA A 77 18.27 -0.94 -9.10
N GLY A 78 17.28 -0.59 -9.93
CA GLY A 78 17.49 -0.22 -11.33
C GLY A 78 18.16 1.14 -11.54
N THR A 79 18.34 1.96 -10.50
CA THR A 79 19.02 3.25 -10.57
C THR A 79 20.54 3.10 -10.68
N ARG A 80 21.20 4.03 -11.38
CA ARG A 80 22.66 4.04 -11.57
C ARG A 80 23.37 4.01 -10.22
N GLY A 81 24.34 3.09 -10.09
CA GLY A 81 25.11 2.90 -8.85
C GLY A 81 24.62 1.76 -7.96
N LEU A 82 23.49 1.13 -8.31
CA LEU A 82 22.97 -0.07 -7.64
C LEU A 82 23.04 -1.30 -8.56
N ALA A 83 23.18 -2.48 -7.96
CA ALA A 83 23.19 -3.74 -8.69
C ALA A 83 21.77 -4.14 -9.09
N CYS A 84 21.43 -3.94 -10.37
CA CYS A 84 20.12 -4.29 -10.90
C CYS A 84 20.00 -5.81 -11.10
N CYS A 85 19.04 -6.42 -10.42
CA CYS A 85 18.71 -7.84 -10.58
C CYS A 85 17.46 -8.05 -11.46
N ASN A 86 16.98 -7.02 -12.15
CA ASN A 86 15.76 -7.07 -12.98
C ASN A 86 14.51 -7.53 -12.19
N TYR A 87 14.42 -7.11 -10.92
CA TYR A 87 13.25 -7.32 -10.08
C TYR A 87 12.20 -6.24 -10.35
N LEU A 88 10.94 -6.67 -10.47
CA LEU A 88 9.79 -5.80 -10.64
C LEU A 88 9.01 -5.72 -9.33
N VAL A 89 8.45 -4.55 -9.07
CA VAL A 89 7.60 -4.27 -7.91
C VAL A 89 6.18 -4.06 -8.42
N LEU A 90 5.27 -4.91 -7.95
CA LEU A 90 3.84 -4.79 -8.17
C LEU A 90 3.20 -4.13 -6.95
N THR A 91 2.79 -2.89 -7.08
CA THR A 91 2.47 -2.09 -5.91
C THR A 91 0.95 -2.04 -5.68
N PHE A 92 0.48 -2.86 -4.73
CA PHE A 92 -0.93 -2.89 -4.26
C PHE A 92 -1.20 -1.95 -3.09
N ALA A 93 -0.15 -1.63 -2.34
CA ALA A 93 -0.22 -0.73 -1.20
C ALA A 93 1.08 0.06 -1.09
N SER A 94 1.04 1.15 -0.34
CA SER A 94 2.19 1.97 0.01
C SER A 94 2.26 2.09 1.53
N ASN A 95 3.49 2.00 2.04
CA ASN A 95 3.83 2.10 3.46
C ASN A 95 3.30 0.92 4.31
N CYS A 96 3.39 1.02 5.63
CA CYS A 96 3.18 -0.07 6.57
C CYS A 96 2.58 0.45 7.89
N PRO A 97 1.69 -0.31 8.56
CA PRO A 97 1.15 0.09 9.86
C PRO A 97 2.15 -0.08 11.03
N MET A 98 3.35 -0.60 10.77
CA MET A 98 4.36 -0.87 11.80
C MET A 98 5.30 0.33 12.03
N ASP A 99 5.71 0.52 13.28
CA ASP A 99 6.66 1.58 13.67
C ASP A 99 8.07 1.08 13.99
N CYS A 100 8.65 0.31 13.06
CA CYS A 100 10.00 -0.22 13.22
C CYS A 100 11.05 0.90 13.17
N ARG A 101 11.85 1.05 14.23
CA ARG A 101 12.93 2.06 14.34
C ARG A 101 13.93 2.04 13.19
N TYR A 102 14.16 0.89 12.58
CA TYR A 102 15.12 0.69 11.49
C TYR A 102 14.50 0.83 10.10
N CYS A 103 13.23 1.20 9.99
CA CYS A 103 12.53 1.22 8.72
C CYS A 103 12.96 2.41 7.86
N PHE A 104 13.66 2.14 6.76
CA PHE A 104 14.06 3.18 5.80
C PHE A 104 12.86 3.90 5.17
N LEU A 105 11.67 3.29 5.17
CA LEU A 105 10.44 3.91 4.67
C LEU A 105 10.05 5.16 5.47
N GLN A 106 10.55 5.32 6.70
CA GLN A 106 10.31 6.53 7.49
C GLN A 106 10.85 7.79 6.77
N GLU A 107 12.00 7.67 6.13
CA GLU A 107 12.59 8.76 5.33
C GLU A 107 12.05 8.71 3.89
N TYR A 108 12.04 7.53 3.27
CA TYR A 108 11.66 7.37 1.87
C TYR A 108 10.20 7.78 1.57
N LEU A 109 9.28 7.55 2.52
CA LEU A 109 7.86 7.88 2.40
C LEU A 109 7.43 8.99 3.37
N ALA A 110 8.34 9.87 3.79
CA ALA A 110 8.03 10.96 4.73
C ALA A 110 6.84 11.84 4.28
N GLY A 111 6.67 12.05 2.97
CA GLY A 111 5.54 12.77 2.38
C GLY A 111 4.27 11.93 2.15
N ASN A 112 4.28 10.63 2.45
CA ASN A 112 3.18 9.68 2.26
C ASN A 112 3.13 8.67 3.42
N ALA A 113 3.01 9.20 4.65
CA ALA A 113 3.11 8.45 5.89
C ALA A 113 1.98 7.42 6.17
N PRO A 114 0.72 7.65 5.76
CA PRO A 114 -0.35 6.67 6.00
C PRO A 114 -0.16 5.38 5.20
N LEU A 115 -0.64 4.26 5.76
CA LEU A 115 -0.84 3.03 4.98
C LEU A 115 -1.88 3.32 3.90
N THR A 116 -1.50 3.20 2.64
CA THR A 116 -2.41 3.41 1.50
C THR A 116 -2.61 2.10 0.76
N ALA A 117 -3.86 1.64 0.63
CA ALA A 117 -4.21 0.48 -0.20
C ALA A 117 -4.86 0.95 -1.50
N TYR A 118 -4.43 0.39 -2.64
CA TYR A 118 -4.94 0.77 -3.95
C TYR A 118 -6.17 -0.06 -4.34
N VAL A 119 -7.26 0.62 -4.68
CA VAL A 119 -8.61 0.04 -4.79
C VAL A 119 -8.88 -0.77 -6.05
N GLU A 120 -7.92 -0.84 -6.96
CA GLU A 120 -8.00 -1.50 -8.27
C GLU A 120 -6.92 -2.60 -8.43
N PRO A 121 -6.89 -3.63 -7.56
CA PRO A 121 -5.92 -4.71 -7.67
C PRO A 121 -6.03 -5.48 -8.99
N GLU A 122 -7.22 -5.51 -9.61
CA GLU A 122 -7.46 -6.18 -10.89
C GLU A 122 -6.68 -5.52 -12.02
N THR A 123 -6.58 -4.18 -12.04
CA THR A 123 -5.74 -3.45 -12.99
C THR A 123 -4.27 -3.84 -12.84
N ALA A 124 -3.80 -3.98 -11.60
CA ALA A 124 -2.44 -4.40 -11.31
C ALA A 124 -2.14 -5.82 -11.79
N LEU A 125 -3.08 -6.74 -11.60
CA LEU A 125 -2.97 -8.11 -12.10
C LEU A 125 -3.03 -8.19 -13.63
N ALA A 126 -3.84 -7.33 -14.28
CA ALA A 126 -3.93 -7.26 -15.73
C ALA A 126 -2.59 -6.82 -16.37
N GLU A 127 -1.89 -5.85 -15.79
CA GLU A 127 -0.57 -5.44 -16.26
C GLU A 127 0.48 -6.56 -16.14
N VAL A 128 0.40 -7.37 -15.07
CA VAL A 128 1.25 -8.56 -14.95
C VAL A 128 0.92 -9.58 -16.04
N ALA A 129 -0.36 -9.87 -16.26
CA ALA A 129 -0.79 -10.81 -17.29
C ALA A 129 -0.29 -10.37 -18.68
N GLU A 130 -0.46 -9.10 -19.04
CA GLU A 130 0.03 -8.55 -20.30
C GLU A 130 1.56 -8.65 -20.44
N LEU A 131 2.32 -8.46 -19.36
CA LEU A 131 3.77 -8.62 -19.39
C LEU A 131 4.17 -10.08 -19.67
N LEU A 132 3.49 -11.04 -19.03
CA LEU A 132 3.76 -12.46 -19.20
C LEU A 132 3.39 -12.93 -20.62
N ASP A 133 2.24 -12.51 -21.13
CA ASP A 133 1.76 -12.85 -22.47
C ASP A 133 2.68 -12.32 -23.57
N ARG A 134 3.24 -11.12 -23.39
CA ARG A 134 4.21 -10.52 -24.33
C ARG A 134 5.58 -11.21 -24.32
N HIS A 135 5.89 -11.95 -23.26
CA HIS A 135 7.23 -12.52 -23.05
C HIS A 135 7.16 -13.95 -22.48
N PRO A 136 6.55 -14.91 -23.20
CA PRO A 136 6.26 -16.24 -22.68
C PRO A 136 7.51 -17.06 -22.31
N GLU A 137 8.64 -16.80 -22.97
CA GLU A 137 9.92 -17.50 -22.73
C GLU A 137 10.76 -16.88 -21.60
N ARG A 138 10.33 -15.75 -21.04
CA ARG A 138 11.08 -15.05 -19.99
C ARG A 138 10.51 -15.35 -18.61
N GLN A 139 11.41 -15.54 -17.65
CA GLN A 139 11.05 -15.61 -16.24
C GLN A 139 11.12 -14.20 -15.61
N PHE A 140 10.07 -13.82 -14.88
CA PHE A 140 9.99 -12.54 -14.18
C PHE A 140 10.04 -12.76 -12.68
N ARG A 141 10.79 -11.90 -11.99
CA ARG A 141 10.76 -11.81 -10.53
C ARG A 141 9.94 -10.58 -10.16
N ILE A 142 8.74 -10.82 -9.64
CA ILE A 142 7.79 -9.79 -9.26
C ILE A 142 7.48 -9.98 -7.78
N GLY A 143 7.54 -8.92 -6.98
CA GLY A 143 6.97 -8.95 -5.65
C GLY A 143 6.18 -7.70 -5.31
N SER A 144 5.38 -7.80 -4.25
CA SER A 144 4.28 -6.89 -3.99
C SER A 144 4.63 -5.63 -3.17
N GLY A 145 5.92 -5.38 -2.95
CA GLY A 145 6.40 -4.42 -1.95
C GLY A 145 6.33 -4.95 -0.53
#